data_AF-A0A7K0G005-F1
#
_entry.id   AF-A0A7K0G005-F1
#
_cell.length_a   1.000
_cell.length_b   1.000
_cell.length_c   1.000
_cell.angle_alpha   90.00
_cell.angle_beta   90.00
_cell.angle_gamma   90.00
#
_symmetry.space_group_name_H-M   'P 1'
#
loop_
_entity.id
_entity.type
_entity.pdbx_description
1 polymer ?
#
loop_
_entity_poly.entity_id
_entity_poly.type
_entity_poly.pdbx_seq_one_letter_code
_entity_poly.pdbx_strand_id
1 'polypeptide(L)'
;MKKSTLFILSAFCTVALSACNPFPKDDSHPELPLLEDLIKDKSKFKKVVGMGNLSEIIFLKDDRILLKPDNSNLPFKISSLKNELILEEIYDWNVPFYIDKQGDLFFNRQKYHYPDYKKHEDFKTIVVQDSLNQKSEEVQNLNDSVGLKALKDYEVELLKPFDLTPCEYIIVNTERCDVFEVRNNALIVRQDEHFKIDFLKPKTDITKFDDDVLIAWHNGKLPNPVYLAYYQINNMKFKCDNMTYPKTIVIGGKMHIYVNSFGLYEIL
;
A
#
# COMPACT_ATOMS: atom_id res chain seq x y z
N MET A 1 -17.46 -59.21 1.86
CA MET A 1 -17.27 -57.75 2.00
C MET A 1 -15.79 -57.43 1.91
N LYS A 2 -15.26 -57.04 0.74
CA LYS A 2 -13.88 -56.54 0.52
C LYS A 2 -13.67 -56.26 -0.99
N LYS A 3 -14.40 -55.30 -1.56
CA LYS A 3 -14.14 -54.81 -2.94
C LYS A 3 -14.36 -53.30 -3.14
N SER A 4 -14.99 -52.61 -2.19
CA SER A 4 -15.37 -51.19 -2.38
C SER A 4 -14.31 -50.17 -1.98
N THR A 5 -13.22 -50.57 -1.32
CA THR A 5 -12.21 -49.62 -0.79
C THR A 5 -11.11 -49.27 -1.80
N LEU A 6 -10.91 -50.10 -2.84
CA LEU A 6 -9.83 -49.87 -3.81
C LEU A 6 -10.22 -48.88 -4.92
N PHE A 7 -11.51 -48.74 -5.22
CA PHE A 7 -12.01 -47.81 -6.25
C PHE A 7 -12.07 -46.36 -5.77
N ILE A 8 -12.21 -46.13 -4.46
CA ILE A 8 -12.31 -44.77 -3.89
C ILE A 8 -10.92 -44.10 -3.84
N LEU A 9 -9.85 -44.89 -3.70
CA LEU A 9 -8.47 -44.36 -3.67
C LEU A 9 -7.96 -43.92 -5.06
N SER A 10 -8.36 -44.60 -6.15
CA SER A 10 -7.94 -44.21 -7.51
C SER A 10 -8.70 -43.00 -8.05
N ALA A 11 -9.95 -42.78 -7.60
CA ALA A 11 -10.73 -41.61 -7.95
C ALA A 11 -10.22 -40.34 -7.25
N PHE A 12 -9.71 -40.44 -6.02
CA PHE A 12 -9.13 -39.30 -5.30
C PHE A 12 -7.79 -38.85 -5.89
N CYS A 13 -6.95 -39.76 -6.40
CA CYS A 13 -5.70 -39.40 -7.08
C CYS A 13 -5.91 -38.73 -8.45
N THR A 14 -7.00 -39.02 -9.16
CA THR A 14 -7.29 -38.41 -10.47
C THR A 14 -7.90 -37.01 -10.34
N VAL A 15 -8.70 -36.77 -9.30
CA VAL A 15 -9.27 -35.43 -9.03
C VAL A 15 -8.23 -34.46 -8.44
N ALA A 16 -7.18 -34.97 -7.78
CA ALA A 16 -6.08 -34.14 -7.28
C ALA A 16 -5.11 -33.66 -8.38
N LEU A 17 -5.05 -34.34 -9.53
CA LEU A 17 -4.15 -33.97 -10.65
C LEU A 17 -4.73 -32.88 -11.56
N SER A 18 -6.04 -32.62 -11.50
CA SER A 18 -6.68 -31.58 -12.33
C SER A 18 -6.65 -30.18 -11.72
N ALA A 19 -6.18 -30.01 -10.48
CA ALA A 19 -6.24 -28.72 -9.78
C ALA A 19 -5.05 -27.78 -10.07
N CYS A 20 -3.94 -28.27 -10.61
CA CYS A 20 -2.79 -27.43 -11.00
C CYS A 20 -2.09 -28.06 -12.21
N ASN A 21 -2.62 -27.86 -13.41
CA ASN A 21 -1.92 -28.28 -14.63
C ASN A 21 -0.80 -27.26 -14.93
N PRO A 22 0.49 -27.60 -14.77
CA PRO A 22 1.59 -26.63 -14.87
C PRO A 22 1.94 -26.28 -16.33
N PHE A 23 1.18 -26.78 -17.30
CA PHE A 23 1.42 -26.52 -18.70
C PHE A 23 0.71 -25.23 -19.14
N PRO A 24 1.44 -24.33 -19.81
CA PRO A 24 0.84 -23.20 -20.50
C PRO A 24 -0.33 -23.63 -21.38
N LYS A 25 -1.42 -22.87 -21.33
CA LYS A 25 -2.60 -22.98 -22.17
C LYS A 25 -2.64 -21.81 -23.13
N ASP A 26 -3.40 -21.98 -24.21
CA ASP A 26 -3.73 -20.87 -25.07
C ASP A 26 -4.60 -19.84 -24.32
N ASP A 27 -4.46 -18.58 -24.72
CA ASP A 27 -5.32 -17.51 -24.26
C ASP A 27 -6.79 -17.87 -24.54
N SER A 28 -7.62 -17.85 -23.50
CA SER A 28 -9.05 -18.20 -23.60
C SER A 28 -9.87 -17.12 -24.31
N HIS A 29 -9.35 -15.90 -24.39
CA HIS A 29 -10.00 -14.75 -25.02
C HIS A 29 -9.02 -13.95 -25.90
N PRO A 30 -8.52 -14.54 -27.01
CA PRO A 30 -7.56 -13.89 -27.91
C PRO A 30 -8.11 -12.60 -28.53
N GLU A 31 -9.43 -12.49 -28.69
CA GLU A 31 -10.14 -11.34 -29.24
C GLU A 31 -10.15 -10.10 -28.35
N LEU A 32 -9.92 -10.26 -27.04
CA LEU A 32 -9.98 -9.15 -26.11
C LEU A 32 -8.70 -8.31 -26.16
N PRO A 33 -8.82 -6.97 -26.03
CA PRO A 33 -7.66 -6.10 -25.99
C PRO A 33 -6.88 -6.30 -24.69
N LEU A 34 -5.56 -6.12 -24.77
CA LEU A 34 -4.73 -5.91 -23.58
C LEU A 34 -5.11 -4.57 -22.93
N LEU A 35 -5.07 -4.53 -21.59
CA LEU A 35 -5.37 -3.30 -20.84
C LEU A 35 -4.49 -2.13 -21.30
N GLU A 36 -3.21 -2.37 -21.54
CA GLU A 36 -2.26 -1.35 -22.01
C GLU A 36 -2.72 -0.70 -23.32
N ASP A 37 -3.30 -1.47 -24.24
CA ASP A 37 -3.81 -0.96 -25.50
C ASP A 37 -5.18 -0.31 -25.34
N LEU A 38 -6.02 -0.86 -24.48
CA LEU A 38 -7.33 -0.32 -24.19
C LEU A 38 -7.26 1.09 -23.60
N ILE A 39 -6.36 1.35 -22.64
CA ILE A 39 -6.20 2.69 -22.02
C ILE A 39 -5.63 3.75 -22.97
N LYS A 40 -5.09 3.34 -24.13
CA LYS A 40 -4.65 4.27 -25.18
C LYS A 40 -5.82 4.76 -26.05
N ASP A 41 -6.99 4.11 -25.99
CA ASP A 41 -8.20 4.50 -26.71
C ASP A 41 -8.81 5.78 -26.11
N LYS A 42 -8.50 6.92 -26.74
CA LYS A 42 -8.97 8.25 -26.31
C LYS A 42 -10.48 8.45 -26.37
N SER A 43 -11.22 7.55 -27.06
CA SER A 43 -12.68 7.59 -27.06
C SER A 43 -13.29 7.00 -25.77
N LYS A 44 -12.52 6.18 -25.04
CA LYS A 44 -12.96 5.48 -23.82
C LYS A 44 -12.24 5.96 -22.57
N PHE A 45 -10.99 6.43 -22.72
CA PHE A 45 -10.15 6.81 -21.60
C PHE A 45 -9.48 8.16 -21.81
N LYS A 46 -9.42 8.94 -20.74
CA LYS A 46 -8.63 10.17 -20.67
C LYS A 46 -7.58 10.04 -19.56
N LYS A 47 -6.30 10.13 -19.92
CA LYS A 47 -5.20 10.09 -18.96
C LYS A 47 -5.29 11.29 -18.01
N VAL A 48 -5.24 11.03 -16.71
CA VAL A 48 -5.23 12.05 -15.66
C VAL A 48 -3.81 12.21 -15.13
N VAL A 49 -3.19 11.13 -14.65
CA VAL A 49 -1.81 11.11 -14.14
C VAL A 49 -1.12 9.81 -14.55
N GLY A 50 0.15 9.87 -14.94
CA GLY A 50 0.99 8.68 -15.17
C GLY A 50 1.97 8.42 -14.03
N MET A 51 2.61 7.26 -14.02
CA MET A 51 3.53 6.82 -12.95
C MET A 51 4.99 7.27 -13.10
N GLY A 52 5.29 8.19 -14.03
CA GLY A 52 6.67 8.65 -14.24
C GLY A 52 7.23 9.36 -13.01
N ASN A 53 8.34 8.86 -12.46
CA ASN A 53 8.99 9.33 -11.22
C ASN A 53 8.10 9.23 -9.96
N LEU A 54 7.11 8.32 -9.95
CA LEU A 54 6.21 8.10 -8.83
C LEU A 54 6.33 6.66 -8.33
N SER A 55 6.41 6.50 -7.02
CA SER A 55 6.25 5.19 -6.37
C SER A 55 4.78 4.84 -6.19
N GLU A 56 3.94 5.85 -5.93
CA GLU A 56 2.52 5.64 -5.65
C GLU A 56 1.66 6.85 -6.02
N ILE A 57 0.43 6.58 -6.44
CA ILE A 57 -0.65 7.57 -6.53
C ILE A 57 -1.67 7.24 -5.44
N ILE A 58 -1.86 8.21 -4.55
CA ILE A 58 -2.68 8.08 -3.37
C ILE A 58 -3.91 8.98 -3.52
N PHE A 59 -5.08 8.44 -3.21
CA PHE A 59 -6.35 9.14 -3.35
C PHE A 59 -6.86 9.56 -1.98
N LEU A 60 -7.07 10.86 -1.79
CA LEU A 60 -7.56 11.43 -0.55
C LEU A 60 -9.10 11.45 -0.53
N LYS A 61 -9.69 11.38 0.68
CA LYS A 61 -11.16 11.31 0.85
C LYS A 61 -11.92 12.45 0.18
N ASP A 62 -11.29 13.62 0.03
CA ASP A 62 -11.86 14.83 -0.55
C ASP A 62 -11.56 15.00 -2.06
N ASP A 63 -11.34 13.89 -2.77
CA ASP A 63 -11.11 13.83 -4.22
C ASP A 63 -9.77 14.39 -4.71
N ARG A 64 -8.86 14.75 -3.80
CA ARG A 64 -7.50 15.14 -4.16
C ARG A 64 -6.60 13.94 -4.38
N ILE A 65 -5.52 14.18 -5.11
CA ILE A 65 -4.52 13.18 -5.43
C ILE A 65 -3.20 13.59 -4.79
N LEU A 66 -2.63 12.69 -4.01
CA LEU A 66 -1.27 12.79 -3.52
C LEU A 66 -0.35 11.93 -4.40
N LEU A 67 0.66 12.56 -4.97
CA LEU A 67 1.67 11.94 -5.81
C LEU A 67 2.93 11.70 -4.98
N LYS A 68 3.21 10.43 -4.67
CA LYS A 68 4.37 10.02 -3.90
C LYS A 68 5.53 9.72 -4.86
N PRO A 69 6.67 10.42 -4.75
CA PRO A 69 7.79 10.23 -5.66
C PRO A 69 8.46 8.87 -5.43
N ASP A 70 9.17 8.36 -6.45
CA ASP A 70 10.02 7.16 -6.35
C ASP A 70 11.46 7.48 -5.88
N ASN A 71 11.79 8.77 -5.78
CA ASN A 71 13.09 9.27 -5.38
C ASN A 71 12.94 10.31 -4.26
N SER A 72 13.80 10.23 -3.25
CA SER A 72 13.77 11.12 -2.09
C SER A 72 14.12 12.57 -2.37
N ASN A 73 14.75 12.87 -3.50
CA ASN A 73 15.08 14.23 -3.90
C ASN A 73 13.93 14.93 -4.65
N LEU A 74 12.86 14.21 -4.98
CA LEU A 74 11.69 14.78 -5.64
C LEU A 74 10.61 15.14 -4.61
N PRO A 75 9.86 16.22 -4.81
CA PRO A 75 8.80 16.59 -3.90
C PRO A 75 7.59 15.66 -4.09
N PHE A 76 6.89 15.39 -2.99
CA PHE A 76 5.52 14.90 -3.11
C PHE A 76 4.60 16.05 -3.47
N LYS A 77 3.49 15.75 -4.14
CA LYS A 77 2.55 16.77 -4.60
C LYS A 77 1.14 16.41 -4.18
N ILE A 78 0.39 17.38 -3.69
CA ILE A 78 -1.06 17.25 -3.57
C ILE A 78 -1.68 18.16 -4.61
N SER A 79 -2.50 17.59 -5.48
CA SER A 79 -3.22 18.34 -6.52
C SER A 79 -4.72 18.07 -6.49
N SER A 80 -5.47 19.04 -6.98
CA SER A 80 -6.90 18.88 -7.26
C SER A 80 -7.10 18.03 -8.53
N LEU A 81 -8.33 17.57 -8.74
CA LEU A 81 -8.75 16.88 -9.98
C LEU A 81 -8.49 17.68 -11.27
N LYS A 82 -8.44 19.01 -11.16
CA LYS A 82 -8.16 19.91 -12.29
C LYS A 82 -6.66 20.14 -12.50
N ASN A 83 -5.83 19.36 -11.79
CA ASN A 83 -4.39 19.49 -11.75
C ASN A 83 -3.91 20.84 -11.18
N GLU A 84 -4.73 21.48 -10.33
CA GLU A 84 -4.29 22.64 -9.57
C GLU A 84 -3.42 22.17 -8.42
N LEU A 85 -2.20 22.69 -8.33
CA LEU A 85 -1.27 22.35 -7.26
C LEU A 85 -1.72 22.97 -5.94
N ILE A 86 -1.78 22.16 -4.89
CA ILE A 86 -2.18 22.58 -3.54
C ILE A 86 -0.97 22.60 -2.61
N LEU A 87 -0.11 21.58 -2.70
CA LEU A 87 1.12 21.46 -1.92
C LEU A 87 2.20 20.79 -2.76
N GLU A 88 3.43 21.28 -2.67
CA GLU A 88 4.62 20.67 -3.25
C GLU A 88 5.77 20.83 -2.26
N GLU A 89 6.19 19.73 -1.63
CA GLU A 89 7.17 19.74 -0.55
C GLU A 89 8.09 18.53 -0.65
N ILE A 90 9.36 18.69 -0.25
CA ILE A 90 10.32 17.59 -0.16
C ILE A 90 10.20 17.01 1.25
N TYR A 91 9.94 15.70 1.36
CA TYR A 91 9.90 15.02 2.64
C TYR A 91 11.21 14.27 2.89
N ASP A 92 11.69 14.29 4.14
CA ASP A 92 12.81 13.46 4.58
C ASP A 92 12.30 12.03 4.86
N TRP A 93 12.82 11.06 4.12
CA TRP A 93 12.36 9.66 4.17
C TRP A 93 12.76 8.97 5.47
N ASN A 94 13.66 9.57 6.25
CA ASN A 94 14.07 9.07 7.54
C ASN A 94 13.10 9.47 8.66
N VAL A 95 12.21 10.44 8.41
CA VAL A 95 11.21 10.86 9.40
C VAL A 95 9.80 10.38 9.02
N PRO A 96 8.91 10.22 10.01
CA PRO A 96 7.53 9.85 9.75
C PRO A 96 6.77 10.82 8.84
N PHE A 97 6.02 10.26 7.90
CA PHE A 97 5.00 10.91 7.08
C PHE A 97 3.62 10.38 7.48
N TYR A 98 2.74 11.28 7.91
CA TYR A 98 1.40 10.93 8.35
C TYR A 98 0.34 11.88 7.83
N ILE A 99 -0.82 11.34 7.46
CA ILE A 99 -2.05 12.11 7.24
C ILE A 99 -3.11 11.57 8.17
N ASP A 100 -3.63 12.41 9.07
CA ASP A 100 -4.62 12.00 10.04
C ASP A 100 -6.03 11.83 9.45
N LYS A 101 -6.99 11.46 10.29
CA LYS A 101 -8.38 11.26 9.86
C LYS A 101 -9.08 12.55 9.43
N GLN A 102 -8.57 13.71 9.84
CA GLN A 102 -9.07 15.05 9.52
C GLN A 102 -8.44 15.59 8.23
N GLY A 103 -7.34 15.00 7.78
CA GLY A 103 -6.60 15.37 6.58
C GLY A 103 -5.39 16.28 6.84
N ASP A 104 -5.07 16.57 8.12
CA ASP A 104 -3.85 17.31 8.48
C ASP A 104 -2.62 16.46 8.11
N LEU A 105 -1.58 17.10 7.60
CA LEU A 105 -0.34 16.42 7.19
C LEU A 105 0.74 16.65 8.25
N PHE A 106 1.50 15.61 8.53
CA PHE A 106 2.59 15.61 9.49
C PHE A 106 3.82 15.00 8.84
N PHE A 107 4.83 15.82 8.59
CA PHE A 107 6.12 15.37 8.05
C PHE A 107 7.17 16.44 8.35
N ASN A 108 8.46 16.10 8.30
CA ASN A 108 9.57 17.03 8.57
C ASN A 108 9.40 17.83 9.89
N ARG A 109 8.77 17.23 10.91
CA ARG A 109 8.47 17.88 12.21
C ARG A 109 7.58 19.12 12.06
N GLN A 110 6.78 19.18 11.01
CA GLN A 110 5.78 20.22 10.76
C GLN A 110 4.40 19.58 10.74
N LYS A 111 3.40 20.34 11.18
CA LYS A 111 1.98 20.06 10.96
C LYS A 111 1.45 21.05 9.93
N TYR A 112 0.92 20.55 8.82
CA TYR A 112 0.23 21.36 7.81
C TYR A 112 -1.28 21.18 7.97
N HIS A 113 -1.98 22.29 8.16
CA HIS A 113 -3.42 22.27 8.42
C HIS A 113 -4.23 22.08 7.14
N TYR A 114 -5.10 21.08 7.15
CA TYR A 114 -6.18 20.93 6.18
C TYR A 114 -7.17 22.12 6.29
N PRO A 115 -7.83 22.57 5.22
CA PRO A 115 -7.84 22.00 3.88
C PRO A 115 -6.79 22.53 2.91
N ASP A 116 -6.20 23.70 3.08
CA ASP A 116 -5.36 24.30 2.04
C ASP A 116 -3.86 24.14 2.26
N TYR A 117 -3.45 23.61 3.42
CA TYR A 117 -2.06 23.38 3.81
C TYR A 117 -1.19 24.64 3.84
N LYS A 118 -1.79 25.83 3.81
CA LYS A 118 -1.04 27.11 3.85
C LYS A 118 -0.57 27.45 5.25
N LYS A 119 -1.35 27.09 6.26
CA LYS A 119 -0.96 27.25 7.65
C LYS A 119 -0.20 26.01 8.09
N HIS A 120 1.01 26.20 8.59
CA HIS A 120 1.78 25.15 9.22
C HIS A 120 2.48 25.64 10.48
N GLU A 121 2.84 24.69 11.35
CA GLU A 121 3.52 24.95 12.61
C GLU A 121 4.48 23.81 12.95
N ASP A 122 5.50 24.10 13.76
CA ASP A 122 6.37 23.09 14.34
C ASP A 122 5.52 22.08 15.12
N PHE A 123 5.77 20.80 14.89
CA PHE A 123 5.02 19.72 15.52
C PHE A 123 5.95 18.66 16.08
N LYS A 124 5.67 18.24 17.30
CA LYS A 124 6.50 17.25 18.01
C LYS A 124 6.27 15.87 17.40
N THR A 125 7.35 15.19 17.05
CA THR A 125 7.35 13.79 16.63
C THR A 125 8.18 12.96 17.61
N ILE A 126 7.65 11.83 18.04
CA ILE A 126 8.32 10.87 18.91
C ILE A 126 8.34 9.53 18.20
N VAL A 127 9.51 9.17 17.69
CA VAL A 127 9.81 7.82 17.23
C VAL A 127 10.34 7.05 18.43
N VAL A 128 9.55 6.09 18.91
CA VAL A 128 9.85 5.33 20.12
C VAL A 128 11.17 4.57 19.94
N GLN A 129 11.36 3.93 18.78
CA GLN A 129 12.57 3.17 18.51
C GLN A 129 13.84 4.03 18.52
N ASP A 130 13.81 5.22 17.91
CA ASP A 130 14.95 6.15 17.92
C ASP A 130 15.31 6.57 19.35
N SER A 131 14.29 6.85 20.16
CA SER A 131 14.46 7.24 21.56
C SER A 131 15.07 6.09 22.39
N LEU A 132 14.63 4.86 22.15
CA LEU A 132 15.17 3.66 22.81
C LEU A 132 16.60 3.35 22.35
N ASN A 133 16.90 3.52 21.06
CA ASN A 133 18.24 3.32 20.50
C ASN A 133 19.23 4.31 21.12
N GLN A 134 18.87 5.59 21.16
CA GLN A 134 19.68 6.61 21.83
C GLN A 134 19.90 6.26 23.30
N LYS A 135 18.85 5.80 24.00
CA LYS A 135 18.99 5.39 25.39
C LYS A 135 19.91 4.18 25.55
N SER A 136 19.85 3.24 24.61
CA SER A 136 20.68 2.03 24.60
C SER A 136 22.17 2.39 24.49
N GLU A 137 22.51 3.38 23.66
CA GLU A 137 23.88 3.88 23.53
C GLU A 137 24.39 4.55 24.81
N GLU A 138 23.53 5.28 25.54
CA GLU A 138 23.88 5.88 26.83
C GLU A 138 24.20 4.84 27.91
N VAL A 139 23.49 3.70 27.90
CA VAL A 139 23.61 2.66 28.94
C VAL A 139 24.53 1.51 28.56
N GLN A 140 25.15 1.53 27.38
CA GLN A 140 25.95 0.42 26.83
C GLN A 140 27.14 -0.01 27.71
N ASN A 141 27.66 0.89 28.55
CA ASN A 141 28.80 0.63 29.43
C ASN A 141 28.38 0.09 30.81
N LEU A 142 27.08 -0.02 31.09
CA LEU A 142 26.57 -0.61 32.32
C LEU A 142 26.54 -2.13 32.21
N ASN A 143 26.51 -2.82 33.35
CA ASN A 143 26.20 -4.26 33.37
C ASN A 143 24.82 -4.50 32.74
N ASP A 144 24.72 -5.55 31.91
CA ASP A 144 23.50 -6.00 31.22
C ASP A 144 22.22 -5.89 32.06
N SER A 145 22.24 -6.34 33.31
CA SER A 145 21.05 -6.30 34.19
C SER A 145 20.62 -4.87 34.55
N VAL A 146 21.59 -3.99 34.75
CA VAL A 146 21.36 -2.57 35.08
C VAL A 146 20.95 -1.81 33.83
N GLY A 147 21.63 -2.05 32.69
CA GLY A 147 21.30 -1.44 31.41
C GLY A 147 19.89 -1.80 30.93
N LEU A 148 19.52 -3.08 31.02
CA LEU A 148 18.18 -3.54 30.65
C LEU A 148 17.09 -2.92 31.53
N LYS A 149 17.33 -2.79 32.84
CA LYS A 149 16.38 -2.13 33.74
C LYS A 149 16.24 -0.65 33.40
N ALA A 150 17.35 0.06 33.19
CA ALA A 150 17.33 1.47 32.81
C ALA A 150 16.59 1.72 31.49
N LEU A 151 16.73 0.84 30.50
CA LEU A 151 15.98 0.89 29.24
C LEU A 151 14.48 0.71 29.45
N LYS A 152 14.08 -0.29 30.24
CA LYS A 152 12.66 -0.55 30.55
C LYS A 152 12.02 0.61 31.31
N ASP A 153 12.70 1.12 32.34
CA ASP A 153 12.21 2.26 33.13
C ASP A 153 12.04 3.49 32.22
N TYR A 154 13.01 3.75 31.33
CA TYR A 154 12.93 4.83 30.35
C TYR A 154 11.77 4.65 29.36
N GLU A 155 11.55 3.44 28.82
CA GLU A 155 10.42 3.17 27.92
C GLU A 155 9.08 3.49 28.60
N VAL A 156 8.89 3.05 29.85
CA VAL A 156 7.68 3.36 30.64
C VAL A 156 7.49 4.86 30.78
N GLU A 157 8.55 5.60 31.14
CA GLU A 157 8.50 7.06 31.29
C GLU A 157 8.20 7.78 29.97
N LEU A 158 8.78 7.31 28.86
CA LEU A 158 8.57 7.86 27.52
C LEU A 158 7.11 7.71 27.05
N LEU A 159 6.50 6.55 27.34
CA LEU A 159 5.16 6.19 26.87
C LEU A 159 4.02 6.72 27.76
N LYS A 160 4.29 6.92 29.06
CA LYS A 160 3.30 7.37 30.05
C LYS A 160 2.54 8.65 29.66
N PRO A 161 3.16 9.70 29.08
CA PRO A 161 2.43 10.90 28.67
C PRO A 161 1.41 10.67 27.54
N PHE A 162 1.39 9.50 26.91
CA PHE A 162 0.52 9.16 25.77
C PHE A 162 -0.47 8.04 26.09
N ASP A 163 -0.58 7.68 27.37
CA ASP A 163 -1.37 6.55 27.86
C ASP A 163 -1.02 5.24 27.12
N LEU A 164 0.28 5.05 26.86
CA LEU A 164 0.84 3.87 26.23
C LEU A 164 1.63 3.05 27.26
N THR A 165 1.61 1.74 27.08
CA THR A 165 2.40 0.80 27.89
C THR A 165 3.50 0.17 27.04
N PRO A 166 4.63 -0.24 27.64
CA PRO A 166 5.59 -1.09 26.95
C PRO A 166 4.92 -2.34 26.39
N CYS A 167 5.46 -2.84 25.29
CA CYS A 167 4.95 -4.03 24.64
C CYS A 167 5.61 -5.26 25.22
N GLU A 168 4.82 -6.09 25.88
CA GLU A 168 5.28 -7.37 26.38
C GLU A 168 5.46 -8.36 25.23
N TYR A 169 6.65 -8.97 25.15
CA TYR A 169 7.06 -10.07 24.27
C TYR A 169 6.52 -10.02 22.81
N ILE A 170 7.37 -9.47 21.94
CA ILE A 170 7.21 -9.20 20.49
C ILE A 170 6.82 -10.45 19.64
N ILE A 171 6.87 -11.66 20.19
CA ILE A 171 6.75 -12.90 19.40
C ILE A 171 5.29 -13.25 19.04
N VAL A 172 4.27 -12.73 19.75
CA VAL A 172 2.88 -13.23 19.62
C VAL A 172 1.83 -12.13 19.37
N ASN A 173 2.14 -10.82 19.48
CA ASN A 173 1.13 -9.75 19.46
C ASN A 173 1.65 -8.38 18.93
N THR A 174 2.51 -8.35 17.90
CA THR A 174 3.01 -7.10 17.29
C THR A 174 1.90 -6.14 16.88
N GLU A 175 0.79 -6.63 16.31
CA GLU A 175 -0.33 -5.79 15.85
C GLU A 175 -1.01 -4.96 16.96
N ARG A 176 -0.93 -5.39 18.22
CA ARG A 176 -1.52 -4.64 19.36
C ARG A 176 -0.60 -3.54 19.90
N CYS A 177 0.60 -3.47 19.36
CA CYS A 177 1.69 -2.65 19.84
C CYS A 177 2.05 -1.51 18.89
N ASP A 178 1.66 -1.65 17.62
CA ASP A 178 1.92 -0.64 16.62
C ASP A 178 1.12 0.63 16.88
N VAL A 179 1.83 1.76 16.96
CA VAL A 179 1.23 3.07 17.13
C VAL A 179 1.75 3.99 16.04
N PHE A 180 0.85 4.63 15.30
CA PHE A 180 1.19 5.68 14.35
C PHE A 180 0.03 6.66 14.26
N GLU A 181 -0.02 7.59 15.21
CA GLU A 181 -1.11 8.56 15.33
C GLU A 181 -0.71 9.77 16.19
N VAL A 182 -1.55 10.78 16.19
CA VAL A 182 -1.38 11.97 17.02
C VAL A 182 -2.03 11.75 18.38
N ARG A 183 -1.25 11.88 19.46
CA ARG A 183 -1.72 11.88 20.86
C ARG A 183 -1.05 13.00 21.64
N ASN A 184 -1.83 13.70 22.46
CA ASN A 184 -1.33 14.74 23.36
C ASN A 184 -0.37 15.74 22.67
N ASN A 185 -0.79 16.22 21.49
CA ASN A 185 -0.05 17.18 20.66
C ASN A 185 1.33 16.70 20.18
N ALA A 186 1.50 15.40 20.00
CA ALA A 186 2.67 14.80 19.38
C ALA A 186 2.28 13.67 18.42
N LEU A 187 3.02 13.52 17.33
CA LEU A 187 2.95 12.35 16.46
C LEU A 187 3.78 11.24 17.10
N ILE A 188 3.11 10.15 17.50
CA ILE A 188 3.75 9.00 18.14
C ILE A 188 3.90 7.88 17.12
N VAL A 189 5.12 7.40 16.93
CA VAL A 189 5.45 6.31 16.01
C VAL A 189 6.18 5.20 16.75
N ARG A 190 5.58 4.02 16.76
CA ARG A 190 6.07 2.79 17.38
C ARG A 190 5.80 1.63 16.42
N GLN A 191 6.50 1.60 15.31
CA GLN A 191 6.48 0.57 14.28
C GLN A 191 7.59 0.87 13.27
N ASP A 192 7.94 -0.10 12.42
CA ASP A 192 9.00 0.06 11.43
C ASP A 192 8.59 0.96 10.24
N GLU A 193 7.30 0.97 9.88
CA GLU A 193 6.82 1.77 8.75
C GLU A 193 6.64 3.24 9.14
N HIS A 194 7.38 4.13 8.47
CA HIS A 194 7.35 5.58 8.66
C HIS A 194 6.35 6.30 7.73
N PHE A 195 5.48 5.58 7.02
CA PHE A 195 4.50 6.19 6.12
C PHE A 195 3.09 5.67 6.40
N LYS A 196 2.15 6.55 6.76
CA LYS A 196 0.75 6.16 7.02
C LYS A 196 -0.24 7.24 6.59
N ILE A 197 -1.40 6.84 6.09
CA ILE A 197 -2.47 7.76 5.66
C ILE A 197 -3.83 7.23 6.13
N ASP A 198 -4.47 7.93 7.06
CA ASP A 198 -5.82 7.62 7.56
C ASP A 198 -6.92 8.35 6.77
N PHE A 199 -6.54 9.33 5.95
CA PHE A 199 -7.42 10.10 5.06
C PHE A 199 -7.57 9.49 3.65
N LEU A 200 -7.48 8.16 3.53
CA LEU A 200 -7.54 7.48 2.24
C LEU A 200 -8.96 7.33 1.72
N LYS A 201 -9.09 7.49 0.40
CA LYS A 201 -10.26 7.09 -0.37
C LYS A 201 -10.11 5.64 -0.84
N PRO A 202 -11.08 4.76 -0.57
CA PRO A 202 -10.99 3.36 -0.96
C PRO A 202 -11.08 3.20 -2.49
N LYS A 203 -10.33 2.23 -3.00
CA LYS A 203 -10.41 1.73 -4.37
C LYS A 203 -11.34 0.51 -4.41
N THR A 204 -12.00 0.27 -5.53
CA THR A 204 -12.88 -0.89 -5.74
C THR A 204 -12.22 -1.86 -6.71
N ASP A 205 -12.22 -3.15 -6.37
CA ASP A 205 -11.70 -4.17 -7.27
C ASP A 205 -12.60 -4.32 -8.50
N ILE A 206 -12.00 -4.60 -9.64
CA ILE A 206 -12.73 -4.84 -10.88
C ILE A 206 -13.12 -6.32 -10.93
N THR A 207 -14.37 -6.59 -11.25
CA THR A 207 -14.87 -7.96 -11.40
C THR A 207 -14.14 -8.69 -12.52
N LYS A 208 -13.59 -9.86 -12.19
CA LYS A 208 -13.15 -10.84 -13.17
C LYS A 208 -14.36 -11.59 -13.72
N PHE A 209 -14.39 -11.84 -15.03
CA PHE A 209 -15.48 -12.59 -15.66
C PHE A 209 -15.05 -14.00 -16.11
N ASP A 210 -13.76 -14.30 -16.04
CA ASP A 210 -13.19 -15.61 -16.33
C ASP A 210 -11.98 -15.88 -15.43
N ASP A 211 -11.54 -17.14 -15.36
CA ASP A 211 -10.42 -17.60 -14.55
C ASP A 211 -9.06 -17.17 -15.12
N ASP A 212 -8.04 -17.07 -14.26
CA ASP A 212 -6.69 -16.75 -14.70
C ASP A 212 -6.09 -17.93 -15.49
N VAL A 213 -5.46 -17.63 -16.63
CA VAL A 213 -4.90 -18.64 -17.53
C VAL A 213 -3.38 -18.54 -17.55
N LEU A 214 -2.70 -19.63 -17.19
CA LEU A 214 -1.25 -19.76 -17.34
C LEU A 214 -0.92 -19.80 -18.84
N ILE A 215 -0.28 -18.76 -19.37
CA ILE A 215 0.06 -18.68 -20.81
C ILE A 215 1.53 -18.92 -21.10
N ALA A 216 2.41 -18.80 -20.10
CA ALA A 216 3.84 -19.03 -20.27
C ALA A 216 4.54 -19.24 -18.92
N TRP A 217 5.77 -19.77 -19.00
CA TRP A 217 6.76 -19.68 -17.92
C TRP A 217 7.85 -18.71 -18.35
N HIS A 218 8.12 -17.70 -17.53
CA HIS A 218 9.28 -16.84 -17.73
C HIS A 218 10.51 -17.51 -17.09
N ASN A 219 11.50 -17.82 -17.91
CA ASN A 219 12.70 -18.54 -17.49
C ASN A 219 13.78 -17.57 -16.99
N GLY A 220 13.71 -17.22 -15.70
CA GLY A 220 14.76 -16.50 -14.99
C GLY A 220 15.64 -17.41 -14.11
N LYS A 221 16.41 -16.83 -13.19
CA LYS A 221 17.13 -17.60 -12.15
C LYS A 221 16.18 -18.45 -11.30
N LEU A 222 14.95 -17.96 -11.11
CA LEU A 222 13.81 -18.70 -10.60
C LEU A 222 12.69 -18.59 -11.65
N PRO A 223 12.22 -19.71 -12.23
CA PRO A 223 11.10 -19.68 -13.15
C PRO A 223 9.85 -19.12 -12.48
N ASN A 224 9.19 -18.16 -13.13
CA ASN A 224 7.94 -17.58 -12.65
C ASN A 224 6.83 -17.77 -13.69
N PRO A 225 5.62 -18.19 -13.26
CA PRO A 225 4.51 -18.38 -14.17
C PRO A 225 3.95 -17.02 -14.61
N VAL A 226 3.50 -16.93 -15.85
CA VAL A 226 2.86 -15.75 -16.43
C VAL A 226 1.40 -16.09 -16.71
N TYR A 227 0.48 -15.39 -16.04
CA TYR A 227 -0.96 -15.60 -16.22
C TYR A 227 -1.62 -14.38 -16.87
N LEU A 228 -2.63 -14.64 -17.68
CA LEU A 228 -3.61 -13.63 -18.08
C LEU A 228 -4.81 -13.68 -17.14
N ALA A 229 -5.26 -12.50 -16.72
CA ALA A 229 -6.48 -12.28 -15.97
C ALA A 229 -7.46 -11.47 -16.83
N TYR A 230 -8.75 -11.79 -16.72
CA TYR A 230 -9.80 -11.25 -17.58
C TYR A 230 -10.80 -10.43 -16.78
N TYR A 231 -10.91 -9.14 -17.10
CA TYR A 231 -11.68 -8.16 -16.32
C TYR A 231 -12.79 -7.53 -17.14
N GLN A 232 -13.85 -7.12 -16.44
CA GLN A 232 -14.95 -6.37 -17.04
C GLN A 232 -15.25 -5.11 -16.21
N ILE A 233 -15.30 -3.95 -16.91
CA ILE A 233 -15.78 -2.68 -16.35
C ILE A 233 -16.88 -2.18 -17.28
N ASN A 234 -18.08 -1.93 -16.73
CA ASN A 234 -19.25 -1.60 -17.53
C ASN A 234 -19.46 -2.65 -18.65
N ASN A 235 -19.46 -2.21 -19.91
CA ASN A 235 -19.57 -3.07 -21.09
C ASN A 235 -18.21 -3.37 -21.76
N MET A 236 -17.09 -2.93 -21.16
CA MET A 236 -15.75 -3.16 -21.69
C MET A 236 -15.15 -4.40 -21.04
N LYS A 237 -14.68 -5.34 -21.86
CA LYS A 237 -13.89 -6.49 -21.45
C LYS A 237 -12.45 -6.32 -21.92
N PHE A 238 -11.50 -6.72 -21.09
CA PHE A 238 -10.08 -6.66 -21.41
C PHE A 238 -9.30 -7.72 -20.62
N LYS A 239 -8.06 -7.93 -21.02
CA LYS A 239 -7.13 -8.84 -20.33
C LYS A 239 -5.84 -8.13 -19.95
N CYS A 240 -5.18 -8.58 -18.90
CA CYS A 240 -3.86 -8.12 -18.51
C CYS A 240 -3.10 -9.21 -17.77
N ASP A 241 -1.80 -9.00 -17.54
CA ASP A 241 -1.02 -9.84 -16.64
C ASP A 241 -1.69 -9.87 -15.25
N ASN A 242 -1.80 -11.05 -14.64
CA ASN A 242 -2.51 -11.22 -13.39
C ASN A 242 -1.92 -10.40 -12.22
N MET A 243 -0.64 -10.01 -12.30
CA MET A 243 0.01 -9.16 -11.32
C MET A 243 -0.31 -7.67 -11.49
N THR A 244 -1.06 -7.29 -12.53
CA THR A 244 -1.44 -5.89 -12.81
C THR A 244 -2.46 -5.36 -11.81
N TYR A 245 -3.37 -6.20 -11.33
CA TYR A 245 -4.45 -5.90 -10.37
C TYR A 245 -5.09 -4.49 -10.54
N PRO A 246 -5.69 -4.19 -11.71
CA PRO A 246 -6.32 -2.90 -11.93
C PRO A 246 -7.48 -2.69 -10.95
N LYS A 247 -7.70 -1.45 -10.53
CA LYS A 247 -8.80 -1.07 -9.65
C LYS A 247 -9.58 0.11 -10.22
N THR A 248 -10.79 0.30 -9.75
CA THR A 248 -11.59 1.50 -10.03
C THR A 248 -11.64 2.41 -8.83
N ILE A 249 -11.84 3.70 -9.08
CA ILE A 249 -12.09 4.69 -8.04
C ILE A 249 -12.98 5.80 -8.59
N VAL A 250 -13.92 6.28 -7.78
CA VAL A 250 -14.75 7.43 -8.14
C VAL A 250 -14.10 8.69 -7.58
N ILE A 251 -13.79 9.66 -8.43
CA ILE A 251 -13.17 10.93 -8.02
C ILE A 251 -13.95 12.07 -8.68
N GLY A 252 -14.47 13.02 -7.88
CA GLY A 252 -15.28 14.13 -8.39
C GLY A 252 -16.55 13.68 -9.11
N GLY A 253 -17.15 12.58 -8.65
CA GLY A 253 -18.34 11.97 -9.26
C GLY A 253 -18.08 11.18 -10.55
N LYS A 254 -16.82 11.07 -11.01
CA LYS A 254 -16.46 10.35 -12.22
C LYS A 254 -15.69 9.07 -11.91
N MET A 255 -15.97 8.01 -12.67
CA MET A 255 -15.28 6.74 -12.51
C MET A 255 -13.91 6.79 -13.22
N HIS A 256 -12.90 6.27 -12.54
CA HIS A 256 -11.55 6.16 -13.06
C HIS A 256 -11.07 4.71 -12.91
N ILE A 257 -10.16 4.32 -13.81
CA ILE A 257 -9.32 3.14 -13.64
C ILE A 257 -7.95 3.56 -13.14
N TYR A 258 -7.45 2.86 -12.13
CA TYR A 258 -6.12 3.02 -11.57
C TYR A 258 -5.33 1.73 -11.72
N VAL A 259 -4.11 1.85 -12.23
CA VAL A 259 -3.19 0.72 -12.42
C VAL A 259 -1.81 1.16 -11.96
N ASN A 260 -1.16 0.39 -11.08
CA ASN A 260 0.14 0.75 -10.52
C ASN A 260 1.24 0.97 -11.57
N SER A 261 1.14 0.34 -12.74
CA SER A 261 2.11 0.48 -13.83
C SER A 261 1.81 1.63 -14.80
N PHE A 262 0.55 2.05 -14.91
CA PHE A 262 0.12 3.03 -15.93
C PHE A 262 -0.33 4.38 -15.34
N GLY A 263 -0.85 4.37 -14.12
CA GLY A 263 -1.37 5.53 -13.42
C GLY A 263 -2.90 5.56 -13.42
N LEU A 264 -3.46 6.77 -13.52
CA LEU A 264 -4.88 7.06 -13.38
C LEU A 264 -5.49 7.56 -14.70
N TYR A 265 -6.62 6.97 -15.08
CA TYR A 265 -7.36 7.31 -16.30
C TYR A 265 -8.85 7.46 -15.98
N GLU A 266 -9.46 8.56 -16.43
CA GLU A 266 -10.91 8.78 -16.40
C GLU A 266 -11.57 7.89 -17.46
N ILE A 267 -12.66 7.21 -17.09
CA ILE A 267 -13.51 6.43 -18.01
C ILE A 267 -14.57 7.36 -18.59
N LEU A 268 -14.68 7.42 -19.93
CA LEU A 268 -15.56 8.31 -20.68
C LEU A 268 -16.93 7.69 -21.00
#